data_AF-A0A3M5JJ04-F1
#
_entry.id   AF-A0A3M5JJ04-F1
#
_cell.length_a   1.000
_cell.length_b   1.000
_cell.length_c   1.000
_cell.angle_alpha   90.00
_cell.angle_beta   90.00
_cell.angle_gamma   90.00
#
_symmetry.space_group_name_H-M   'P 1'
#
loop_
_entity.id
_entity.type
_entity.pdbx_description
1 polymer ?
#
loop_
_entity_poly.entity_id
_entity_poly.type
_entity_poly.pdbx_seq_one_letter_code
_entity_poly.pdbx_strand_id
1 'polypeptide(L)'
;MIDQTSQFFAILTNIGAAKQANADALGIAWKIAQMGVGDANGADPVPDASQKKLINERRRAPLNQLKVDPANNAIIIAEQVIPAEVGGFWIREIALYDSDGDMVAVANCAPSYKPALTQGSGRTQIVRINLLVSNTSNVELKIDPSVVLATRAYVDGKVADELNRLDHKQSVRVATSTDIKLSGLQTVDGIELVDGDRVLVKSQTAGKENGLYTVVASGNWLRSQDADSDPEVTAALIVSVEEGTLLADTIWQLLTGGQIRVGTTPLVFQNITAGFAPLLSPALLGTPTVPTPAVVANNKLAANTEFVQAALAAGLSQKLSLSGGQLKGKLKAKVGAANAGNTNDSGFVFDDDTGLFSPTDGTLQLAANGEVIFQHSAGGAAQFFRGVRVPKGPPNTEDNSSVAGYTFAEDGDSGMFAEGGGQNSGSDLVFRIDKVEAGRIKAQMKSGAQSGWTRLLSGKIFQWTQISFTPVAGASMAWTAVLPTSFLNACHQAFAIQGNGAGVNKFQITTEGLGLGSVNGFAFSEDTGARIIRVWAIGE
;
A
#
# COMPACT_ATOMS: atom_id res chain seq x y z
N MET A 1 -8.47 -22.87 75.88
CA MET A 1 -8.59 -21.48 76.37
C MET A 1 -9.80 -20.70 75.85
N ILE A 2 -10.55 -21.16 74.83
CA ILE A 2 -11.69 -20.39 74.28
C ILE A 2 -13.03 -20.70 74.98
N ASP A 3 -13.19 -21.94 75.45
CA ASP A 3 -14.40 -22.41 76.15
C ASP A 3 -14.28 -22.18 77.65
N GLN A 4 -15.25 -21.44 78.23
CA GLN A 4 -15.31 -21.11 79.66
C GLN A 4 -15.65 -22.32 80.56
N THR A 5 -16.09 -23.44 79.97
CA THR A 5 -16.31 -24.71 80.68
C THR A 5 -15.06 -25.61 80.69
N SER A 6 -14.00 -25.22 79.97
CA SER A 6 -12.71 -25.93 79.97
C SER A 6 -11.90 -25.64 81.24
N GLN A 7 -11.06 -26.60 81.66
CA GLN A 7 -10.12 -26.41 82.78
C GLN A 7 -9.18 -25.20 82.59
N PHE A 8 -8.84 -24.88 81.33
CA PHE A 8 -7.97 -23.76 80.98
C PHE A 8 -8.66 -22.84 79.98
N PHE A 9 -8.99 -21.62 80.43
CA PHE A 9 -9.81 -20.65 79.70
C PHE A 9 -9.29 -19.22 79.86
N ALA A 10 -9.72 -18.33 78.97
CA ALA A 10 -9.42 -16.91 78.95
C ALA A 10 -10.73 -16.11 78.95
N ILE A 11 -10.77 -15.02 79.73
CA ILE A 11 -11.91 -14.11 79.79
C ILE A 11 -11.44 -12.65 79.71
N LEU A 12 -12.34 -11.80 79.23
CA LEU A 12 -12.22 -10.35 79.41
C LEU A 12 -12.44 -10.00 80.88
N THR A 13 -11.67 -9.02 81.38
CA THR A 13 -11.99 -8.36 82.65
C THR A 13 -13.15 -7.39 82.44
N ASN A 14 -13.77 -6.93 83.54
CA ASN A 14 -14.77 -5.86 83.48
C ASN A 14 -14.21 -4.57 82.84
N ILE A 15 -12.90 -4.32 82.98
CA ILE A 15 -12.22 -3.19 82.33
C ILE A 15 -12.06 -3.45 80.83
N GLY A 16 -11.62 -4.65 80.44
CA GLY A 16 -11.48 -5.02 79.03
C GLY A 16 -12.80 -5.02 78.26
N ALA A 17 -13.87 -5.56 78.85
CA ALA A 17 -15.21 -5.52 78.26
C ALA A 17 -15.74 -4.08 78.09
N ALA A 18 -15.52 -3.21 79.09
CA ALA A 18 -15.89 -1.81 78.99
C ALA A 18 -15.08 -1.04 77.93
N LYS A 19 -13.77 -1.28 77.84
CA LYS A 19 -12.91 -0.67 76.81
C LYS A 19 -13.21 -1.18 75.41
N GLN A 20 -13.53 -2.47 75.25
CA GLN A 20 -14.03 -3.01 73.99
C GLN A 20 -15.32 -2.31 73.56
N ALA A 21 -16.33 -2.26 74.44
CA ALA A 21 -17.61 -1.63 74.12
C ALA A 21 -17.45 -0.13 73.77
N ASN A 22 -16.52 0.58 74.42
CA ASN A 22 -16.20 1.97 74.11
C ASN A 22 -15.48 2.11 72.75
N ALA A 23 -14.53 1.22 72.44
CA ALA A 23 -13.87 1.17 71.14
C ALA A 23 -14.86 0.92 70.00
N ASP A 24 -15.81 0.01 70.21
CA ASP A 24 -16.90 -0.30 69.27
C ASP A 24 -17.89 0.86 69.11
N ALA A 25 -18.24 1.56 70.20
CA ALA A 25 -19.17 2.68 70.16
C ALA A 25 -18.58 3.95 69.50
N LEU A 26 -17.27 4.17 69.62
CA LEU A 26 -16.58 5.36 69.12
C LEU A 26 -15.83 5.12 67.79
N GLY A 27 -15.71 3.88 67.33
CA GLY A 27 -14.90 3.52 66.15
C GLY A 27 -13.40 3.79 66.32
N ILE A 28 -12.90 3.72 67.57
CA ILE A 28 -11.49 3.98 67.91
C ILE A 28 -10.72 2.69 68.07
N ALA A 29 -9.43 2.72 67.72
CA ALA A 29 -8.56 1.56 67.76
C ALA A 29 -8.23 1.14 69.21
N TRP A 30 -8.59 -0.09 69.60
CA TRP A 30 -8.25 -0.69 70.89
C TRP A 30 -6.89 -1.38 70.81
N LYS A 31 -5.91 -0.83 71.53
CA LYS A 31 -4.49 -1.22 71.47
C LYS A 31 -4.12 -2.17 72.60
N ILE A 32 -4.14 -3.48 72.36
CA ILE A 32 -3.57 -4.47 73.29
C ILE A 32 -2.06 -4.51 73.08
N ALA A 33 -1.28 -4.13 74.09
CA ALA A 33 0.14 -3.81 73.96
C ALA A 33 1.07 -4.86 74.59
N GLN A 34 0.70 -5.41 75.75
CA GLN A 34 1.59 -6.23 76.57
C GLN A 34 0.90 -7.50 77.08
N MET A 35 1.71 -8.50 77.41
CA MET A 35 1.26 -9.71 78.12
C MET A 35 2.09 -9.91 79.39
N GLY A 36 1.40 -10.16 80.50
CA GLY A 36 1.98 -10.60 81.77
C GLY A 36 1.88 -12.11 81.93
N VAL A 37 2.86 -12.71 82.59
CA VAL A 37 2.85 -14.11 83.05
C VAL A 37 3.21 -14.18 84.53
N GLY A 38 2.56 -15.07 85.27
CA GLY A 38 2.75 -15.24 86.71
C GLY A 38 2.73 -16.69 87.16
N ASP A 39 3.24 -16.93 88.36
CA ASP A 39 3.25 -18.25 89.01
C ASP A 39 2.10 -18.45 90.00
N ALA A 40 1.24 -17.44 90.18
CA ALA A 40 0.12 -17.42 91.12
C ALA A 40 0.48 -17.81 92.58
N ASN A 41 1.72 -17.54 93.01
CA ASN A 41 2.27 -18.01 94.30
C ASN A 41 2.17 -19.54 94.50
N GLY A 42 2.16 -20.30 93.40
CA GLY A 42 2.04 -21.77 93.40
C GLY A 42 0.61 -22.32 93.47
N ALA A 43 -0.40 -21.46 93.56
CA ALA A 43 -1.81 -21.85 93.45
C ALA A 43 -2.21 -22.16 91.98
N ASP A 44 -3.35 -22.82 91.80
CA ASP A 44 -3.98 -23.00 90.48
C ASP A 44 -5.12 -21.97 90.31
N PRO A 45 -4.88 -20.85 89.61
CA PRO A 45 -5.82 -19.75 89.54
C PRO A 45 -7.01 -20.06 88.62
N VAL A 46 -8.20 -19.63 89.05
CA VAL A 46 -9.39 -19.54 88.20
C VAL A 46 -9.53 -18.08 87.76
N PRO A 47 -9.56 -17.79 86.44
CA PRO A 47 -9.77 -16.44 85.94
C PRO A 47 -11.09 -15.82 86.42
N ASP A 48 -11.02 -14.59 86.93
CA ASP A 48 -12.17 -13.78 87.37
C ASP A 48 -12.18 -12.42 86.67
N ALA A 49 -13.34 -12.03 86.13
CA ALA A 49 -13.54 -10.77 85.43
C ALA A 49 -13.34 -9.54 86.34
N SER A 50 -13.42 -9.69 87.67
CA SER A 50 -13.15 -8.62 88.63
C SER A 50 -11.66 -8.29 88.80
N GLN A 51 -10.75 -9.18 88.36
CA GLN A 51 -9.32 -9.00 88.54
C GLN A 51 -8.79 -7.75 87.82
N LYS A 52 -7.87 -7.03 88.48
CA LYS A 52 -7.16 -5.86 87.95
C LYS A 52 -5.65 -6.07 87.78
N LYS A 53 -5.14 -7.19 88.29
CA LYS A 53 -3.74 -7.63 88.21
C LYS A 53 -3.65 -9.14 88.37
N LEU A 54 -2.53 -9.71 87.96
CA LEU A 54 -2.14 -11.08 88.29
C LEU A 54 -1.89 -11.24 89.81
N ILE A 55 -2.02 -12.46 90.31
CA ILE A 55 -1.80 -12.83 91.72
C ILE A 55 -0.32 -12.66 92.08
N ASN A 56 0.58 -13.15 91.23
CA ASN A 56 2.02 -12.94 91.32
C ASN A 56 2.66 -12.84 89.92
N GLU A 57 2.68 -11.63 89.37
CA GLU A 57 3.33 -11.35 88.09
C GLU A 57 4.85 -11.58 88.16
N ARG A 58 5.37 -12.47 87.31
CA ARG A 58 6.81 -12.80 87.22
C ARG A 58 7.50 -12.11 86.07
N ARG A 59 6.76 -11.77 85.00
CA ARG A 59 7.24 -11.02 83.83
C ARG A 59 6.08 -10.33 83.13
N ARG A 60 6.33 -9.14 82.61
CA ARG A 60 5.51 -8.43 81.62
C ARG A 60 6.40 -7.95 80.48
N ALA A 61 5.92 -8.06 79.24
CA ALA A 61 6.61 -7.59 78.05
C ALA A 61 5.62 -7.30 76.90
N PRO A 62 6.04 -6.57 75.85
CA PRO A 62 5.23 -6.37 74.64
C PRO A 62 4.84 -7.68 73.96
N LEU A 63 3.75 -7.65 73.19
CA LEU A 63 3.31 -8.78 72.36
C LEU A 63 4.19 -8.96 71.11
N ASN A 64 4.49 -10.21 70.75
CA ASN A 64 5.21 -10.56 69.53
C ASN A 64 4.27 -10.80 68.33
N GLN A 65 3.02 -11.15 68.59
CA GLN A 65 1.98 -11.24 67.56
C GLN A 65 0.60 -10.95 68.18
N LEU A 66 -0.22 -10.21 67.46
CA LEU A 66 -1.64 -10.03 67.73
C LEU A 66 -2.38 -10.19 66.40
N LYS A 67 -3.32 -11.14 66.32
CA LYS A 67 -4.09 -11.43 65.10
C LYS A 67 -5.49 -11.93 65.43
N VAL A 68 -6.38 -11.89 64.46
CA VAL A 68 -7.66 -12.60 64.51
C VAL A 68 -7.45 -14.05 64.08
N ASP A 69 -8.22 -14.99 64.63
CA ASP A 69 -8.19 -16.40 64.22
C ASP A 69 -8.83 -16.56 62.82
N PRO A 70 -8.12 -17.12 61.81
CA PRO A 70 -8.66 -17.32 60.47
C PRO A 70 -9.92 -18.20 60.40
N ALA A 71 -10.14 -19.06 61.40
CA ALA A 71 -11.32 -19.93 61.45
C ALA A 71 -12.51 -19.31 62.19
N ASN A 72 -12.30 -18.25 63.00
CA ASN A 72 -13.35 -17.59 63.75
C ASN A 72 -13.01 -16.13 64.06
N ASN A 73 -13.65 -15.21 63.35
CA ASN A 73 -13.41 -13.77 63.46
C ASN A 73 -13.75 -13.16 64.83
N ALA A 74 -14.41 -13.89 65.74
CA ALA A 74 -14.66 -13.48 67.12
C ALA A 74 -13.51 -13.84 68.10
N ILE A 75 -12.43 -14.47 67.62
CA ILE A 75 -11.29 -14.88 68.44
C ILE A 75 -10.04 -14.06 68.11
N ILE A 76 -9.43 -13.48 69.13
CA ILE A 76 -8.11 -12.85 69.07
C ILE A 76 -7.06 -13.84 69.57
N ILE A 77 -5.98 -13.98 68.81
CA ILE A 77 -4.78 -14.73 69.20
C ILE A 77 -3.69 -13.71 69.55
N ALA A 78 -3.27 -13.71 70.81
CA ALA A 78 -2.16 -12.90 71.31
C ALA A 78 -0.99 -13.81 71.71
N GLU A 79 0.22 -13.54 71.22
CA GLU A 79 1.43 -14.31 71.51
C GLU A 79 2.55 -13.45 72.10
N GLN A 80 3.25 -14.01 73.09
CA GLN A 80 4.53 -13.49 73.59
C GLN A 80 5.60 -14.58 73.52
N VAL A 81 6.80 -14.21 73.10
CA VAL A 81 7.99 -15.05 73.13
C VAL A 81 8.82 -14.69 74.38
N ILE A 82 9.04 -15.67 75.25
CA ILE A 82 9.96 -15.56 76.39
C ILE A 82 11.32 -16.13 75.96
N PRO A 83 12.38 -15.31 75.87
CA PRO A 83 13.70 -15.76 75.41
C PRO A 83 14.38 -16.71 76.43
N ALA A 84 15.45 -17.39 75.99
CA ALA A 84 16.20 -18.33 76.82
C ALA A 84 16.82 -17.70 78.09
N GLU A 85 17.19 -16.42 78.04
CA GLU A 85 17.79 -15.67 79.14
C GLU A 85 16.82 -15.41 80.31
N VAL A 86 15.52 -15.30 80.03
CA VAL A 86 14.50 -14.95 81.03
C VAL A 86 13.73 -16.19 81.46
N GLY A 87 13.83 -16.58 82.73
CA GLY A 87 13.18 -17.77 83.28
C GLY A 87 13.42 -17.95 84.78
N GLY A 88 13.39 -19.19 85.23
CA GLY A 88 13.51 -19.55 86.65
C GLY A 88 12.16 -19.54 87.40
N PHE A 89 11.03 -19.58 86.69
CA PHE A 89 9.69 -19.48 87.28
C PHE A 89 8.66 -20.40 86.60
N TRP A 90 7.58 -20.68 87.32
CA TRP A 90 6.41 -21.35 86.79
C TRP A 90 5.49 -20.35 86.10
N ILE A 91 4.79 -20.79 85.06
CA ILE A 91 3.70 -20.06 84.41
C ILE A 91 2.42 -20.83 84.76
N ARG A 92 1.46 -20.11 85.36
CA ARG A 92 0.13 -20.61 85.76
C ARG A 92 -0.98 -19.63 85.39
N GLU A 93 -0.71 -18.34 85.53
CA GLU A 93 -1.58 -17.24 85.10
C GLU A 93 -0.94 -16.42 83.99
N ILE A 94 -1.78 -15.88 83.11
CA ILE A 94 -1.41 -15.03 81.98
C ILE A 94 -2.44 -13.90 81.89
N ALA A 95 -2.01 -12.69 81.59
CA ALA A 95 -2.89 -11.54 81.37
C ALA A 95 -2.49 -10.72 80.15
N LEU A 96 -3.46 -10.05 79.54
CA LEU A 96 -3.24 -9.05 78.50
C LEU A 96 -3.48 -7.65 79.07
N TYR A 97 -2.64 -6.70 78.64
CA TYR A 97 -2.70 -5.30 79.03
C TYR A 97 -2.74 -4.40 77.80
N ASP A 98 -3.51 -3.32 77.88
CA ASP A 98 -3.59 -2.31 76.82
C ASP A 98 -2.50 -1.22 76.92
N SER A 99 -2.54 -0.26 76.01
CA SER A 99 -1.63 0.90 75.97
C SER A 99 -1.67 1.77 77.22
N ASP A 100 -2.77 1.74 77.99
CA ASP A 100 -2.95 2.55 79.19
C ASP A 100 -2.44 1.79 80.44
N GLY A 101 -2.03 0.53 80.27
CA GLY A 101 -1.53 -0.36 81.32
C GLY A 101 -2.62 -1.15 82.04
N ASP A 102 -3.88 -1.00 81.65
CA ASP A 102 -5.02 -1.68 82.28
C ASP A 102 -5.06 -3.17 81.90
N MET A 103 -5.43 -4.02 82.86
CA MET A 103 -5.58 -5.46 82.60
C MET A 103 -6.90 -5.73 81.90
N VAL A 104 -6.85 -6.08 80.61
CA VAL A 104 -8.04 -6.24 79.76
C VAL A 104 -8.52 -7.69 79.65
N ALA A 105 -7.63 -8.66 79.80
CA ALA A 105 -7.99 -10.07 79.81
C ALA A 105 -7.10 -10.87 80.76
N VAL A 106 -7.64 -11.96 81.28
CA VAL A 106 -6.94 -12.89 82.17
C VAL A 106 -7.24 -14.33 81.77
N ALA A 107 -6.23 -15.19 81.85
CA ALA A 107 -6.28 -16.60 81.49
C ALA A 107 -5.46 -17.45 82.46
N ASN A 108 -5.88 -18.71 82.63
CA ASN A 108 -5.10 -19.71 83.33
C ASN A 108 -4.52 -20.74 82.35
N CYS A 109 -3.45 -21.42 82.76
CA CYS A 109 -2.79 -22.44 81.94
C CYS A 109 -2.26 -23.58 82.82
N ALA A 110 -2.03 -24.74 82.18
CA ALA A 110 -1.43 -25.89 82.85
C ALA A 110 -0.03 -25.51 83.38
N PRO A 111 0.32 -25.82 84.64
CA PRO A 111 1.58 -25.41 85.25
C PRO A 111 2.80 -25.78 84.39
N SER A 112 3.49 -24.76 83.88
CA SER A 112 4.62 -24.92 82.95
C SER A 112 5.86 -24.25 83.51
N TYR A 113 6.96 -24.98 83.69
CA TYR A 113 8.21 -24.39 84.16
C TYR A 113 9.02 -23.81 83.00
N LYS A 114 9.36 -22.52 83.10
CA LYS A 114 10.24 -21.82 82.16
C LYS A 114 11.65 -21.72 82.75
N PRO A 115 12.59 -22.61 82.39
CA PRO A 115 13.97 -22.52 82.86
C PRO A 115 14.70 -21.30 82.28
N ALA A 116 15.67 -20.79 83.04
CA ALA A 116 16.62 -19.77 82.61
C ALA A 116 17.92 -20.41 82.08
N LEU A 117 18.64 -19.69 81.21
CA LEU A 117 19.93 -20.12 80.67
C LEU A 117 20.98 -20.45 81.76
N THR A 118 20.97 -19.71 82.87
CA THR A 118 21.84 -19.94 84.05
C THR A 118 21.60 -21.28 84.75
N GLN A 119 20.49 -21.95 84.49
CA GLN A 119 20.16 -23.27 85.02
C GLN A 119 20.58 -24.42 84.08
N GLY A 120 21.38 -24.13 83.04
CA GLY A 120 21.87 -25.11 82.07
C GLY A 120 20.84 -25.59 81.04
N SER A 121 19.63 -25.01 81.02
CA SER A 121 18.55 -25.39 80.11
C SER A 121 17.80 -24.15 79.58
N GLY A 122 18.51 -23.25 78.92
CA GLY A 122 17.91 -22.05 78.32
C GLY A 122 16.95 -22.40 77.19
N ARG A 123 15.65 -22.43 77.46
CA ARG A 123 14.58 -22.71 76.48
C ARG A 123 13.86 -21.42 76.08
N THR A 124 13.66 -21.19 74.78
CA THR A 124 12.69 -20.19 74.29
C THR A 124 11.28 -20.78 74.35
N GLN A 125 10.31 -20.04 74.90
CA GLN A 125 8.93 -20.50 75.05
C GLN A 125 7.95 -19.46 74.51
N ILE A 126 7.00 -19.91 73.69
CA ILE A 126 5.90 -19.08 73.18
C ILE A 126 4.71 -19.29 74.11
N VAL A 127 4.14 -18.19 74.60
CA VAL A 127 2.90 -18.16 75.38
C VAL A 127 1.83 -17.57 74.48
N ARG A 128 0.73 -18.31 74.29
CA ARG A 128 -0.40 -17.95 73.43
C ARG A 128 -1.68 -17.87 74.26
N ILE A 129 -2.42 -16.79 74.15
CA ILE A 129 -3.82 -16.69 74.58
C ILE A 129 -4.70 -16.66 73.33
N ASN A 130 -5.76 -17.47 73.33
CA ASN A 130 -6.89 -17.35 72.41
C ASN A 130 -8.06 -16.79 73.22
N LEU A 131 -8.46 -15.54 72.93
CA LEU A 131 -9.47 -14.78 73.66
C LEU A 131 -10.71 -14.58 72.77
N LEU A 132 -11.89 -14.96 73.26
CA LEU A 132 -13.15 -14.66 72.60
C LEU A 132 -13.62 -13.25 72.96
N VAL A 133 -14.06 -12.48 71.95
CA VAL A 133 -14.44 -11.07 72.09
C VAL A 133 -15.72 -10.77 71.28
N SER A 134 -16.45 -9.71 71.60
CA SER A 134 -17.72 -9.38 70.91
C SER A 134 -17.54 -8.84 69.48
N ASN A 135 -16.46 -8.11 69.23
CA ASN A 135 -16.09 -7.58 67.91
C ASN A 135 -14.56 -7.43 67.79
N THR A 136 -13.99 -7.82 66.66
CA THR A 136 -12.55 -7.67 66.37
C THR A 136 -12.22 -6.47 65.48
N SER A 137 -13.22 -5.83 64.86
CA SER A 137 -13.05 -4.80 63.82
C SER A 137 -12.22 -3.59 64.28
N ASN A 138 -12.33 -3.23 65.56
CA ASN A 138 -11.66 -2.07 66.15
C ASN A 138 -10.37 -2.44 66.91
N VAL A 139 -9.94 -3.69 66.89
CA VAL A 139 -8.69 -4.13 67.57
C VAL A 139 -7.49 -3.79 66.70
N GLU A 140 -6.51 -3.05 67.23
CA GLU A 140 -5.31 -2.71 66.48
C GLU A 140 -4.35 -3.90 66.42
N LEU A 141 -4.36 -4.64 65.32
CA LEU A 141 -3.50 -5.81 65.09
C LEU A 141 -2.02 -5.44 64.78
N LYS A 142 -1.58 -4.24 65.14
CA LYS A 142 -0.20 -3.76 64.94
C LYS A 142 0.54 -3.72 66.27
N ILE A 143 1.56 -4.57 66.38
CA ILE A 143 2.61 -4.47 67.38
C ILE A 143 3.75 -3.57 66.86
N ASP A 144 4.52 -2.97 67.76
CA ASP A 144 5.77 -2.30 67.41
C ASP A 144 6.89 -3.36 67.22
N PRO A 145 7.39 -3.57 65.99
CA PRO A 145 8.40 -4.60 65.73
C PRO A 145 9.79 -4.24 66.26
N SER A 146 10.03 -2.99 66.70
CA SER A 146 11.35 -2.55 67.17
C SER A 146 11.74 -3.10 68.54
N VAL A 147 10.78 -3.63 69.30
CA VAL A 147 10.96 -4.05 70.72
C VAL A 147 10.82 -5.57 70.91
N VAL A 148 10.60 -6.34 69.85
CA VAL A 148 10.24 -7.78 69.96
C VAL A 148 11.00 -8.69 69.01
N LEU A 149 11.27 -9.92 69.46
CA LEU A 149 11.93 -10.96 68.69
C LEU A 149 10.93 -11.65 67.75
N ALA A 150 11.19 -11.61 66.43
CA ALA A 150 10.37 -12.31 65.45
C ALA A 150 10.54 -13.84 65.57
N THR A 151 9.44 -14.59 65.56
CA THR A 151 9.52 -16.05 65.45
C THR A 151 9.89 -16.45 64.02
N ARG A 152 10.60 -17.57 63.84
CA ARG A 152 10.90 -18.08 62.49
C ARG A 152 9.64 -18.25 61.64
N ALA A 153 8.58 -18.81 62.22
CA ALA A 153 7.30 -18.99 61.52
C ALA A 153 6.65 -17.67 61.08
N TYR A 154 6.81 -16.58 61.87
CA TYR A 154 6.38 -15.25 61.45
C TYR A 154 7.21 -14.73 60.27
N VAL A 155 8.54 -14.92 60.29
CA VAL A 155 9.42 -14.49 59.19
C VAL A 155 9.16 -15.29 57.92
N ASP A 156 9.13 -16.63 58.01
CA ASP A 156 8.90 -17.53 56.87
C ASP A 156 7.52 -17.24 56.23
N GLY A 157 6.47 -17.02 57.05
CA GLY A 157 5.15 -16.60 56.57
C GLY A 157 5.16 -15.20 55.95
N LYS A 158 5.82 -14.22 56.57
CA LYS A 158 5.93 -12.88 56.00
C LYS A 158 6.68 -12.84 54.68
N VAL A 159 7.73 -13.64 54.52
CA VAL A 159 8.43 -13.75 53.24
C VAL A 159 7.51 -14.33 52.17
N ALA A 160 6.71 -15.35 52.48
CA ALA A 160 5.72 -15.89 51.54
C ALA A 160 4.65 -14.85 51.15
N ASP A 161 4.07 -14.14 52.12
CA ASP A 161 3.09 -13.08 51.88
C ASP A 161 3.64 -12.00 50.92
N GLU A 162 4.85 -11.47 51.18
CA GLU A 162 5.41 -10.41 50.35
C GLU A 162 5.90 -10.91 48.98
N LEU A 163 6.30 -12.18 48.85
CA LEU A 163 6.59 -12.81 47.55
C LEU A 163 5.33 -12.96 46.69
N ASN A 164 4.22 -13.39 47.28
CA ASN A 164 2.93 -13.50 46.58
C ASN A 164 2.40 -12.15 46.09
N ARG A 165 2.84 -11.04 46.72
CA ARG A 165 2.46 -9.66 46.36
C ARG A 165 3.33 -9.03 45.27
N LEU A 166 4.37 -9.71 44.78
CA LEU A 166 5.16 -9.21 43.66
C LEU A 166 4.34 -9.22 42.36
N ASP A 167 4.51 -8.19 41.52
CA ASP A 167 3.86 -8.13 40.20
C ASP A 167 4.36 -9.24 39.26
N HIS A 168 5.61 -9.68 39.40
CA HIS A 168 6.17 -10.80 38.65
C HIS A 168 5.77 -12.11 39.34
N LYS A 169 4.83 -12.84 38.71
CA LYS A 169 4.31 -14.11 39.22
C LYS A 169 5.16 -15.30 38.81
N GLN A 170 4.98 -16.41 39.52
CA GLN A 170 5.50 -17.68 39.03
C GLN A 170 4.84 -18.02 37.70
N SER A 171 5.62 -18.64 36.81
CA SER A 171 5.18 -19.08 35.49
C SER A 171 3.91 -19.95 35.56
N VAL A 172 3.19 -19.96 34.44
CA VAL A 172 2.11 -20.92 34.20
C VAL A 172 2.58 -21.93 33.16
N ARG A 173 2.11 -23.16 33.29
CA ARG A 173 2.38 -24.20 32.31
C ARG A 173 1.77 -23.85 30.95
N VAL A 174 0.53 -23.39 30.92
CA VAL A 174 -0.18 -22.98 29.68
C VAL A 174 -1.09 -21.77 29.88
N ALA A 175 -1.59 -21.21 28.77
CA ALA A 175 -2.57 -20.13 28.78
C ALA A 175 -3.79 -20.43 27.89
N THR A 176 -4.96 -19.92 28.26
CA THR A 176 -6.21 -20.14 27.51
C THR A 176 -6.26 -19.27 26.24
N SER A 177 -6.63 -19.85 25.09
CA SER A 177 -6.94 -19.09 23.86
C SER A 177 -8.42 -18.76 23.73
N THR A 178 -9.32 -19.60 24.25
CA THR A 178 -10.78 -19.46 24.24
C THR A 178 -11.38 -19.51 25.65
N ASP A 179 -12.68 -19.25 25.77
CA ASP A 179 -13.49 -19.51 26.98
C ASP A 179 -13.45 -21.02 27.31
N ILE A 180 -13.26 -21.37 28.58
CA ILE A 180 -13.18 -22.76 29.05
C ILE A 180 -13.94 -22.97 30.36
N LYS A 181 -14.20 -24.23 30.71
CA LYS A 181 -14.77 -24.60 32.00
C LYS A 181 -13.66 -24.67 33.05
N LEU A 182 -13.76 -23.89 34.13
CA LEU A 182 -12.74 -23.84 35.19
C LEU A 182 -12.90 -24.98 36.22
N SER A 183 -12.87 -26.24 35.76
CA SER A 183 -13.01 -27.42 36.63
C SER A 183 -12.47 -28.69 35.97
N GLY A 184 -11.83 -29.57 36.73
CA GLY A 184 -11.36 -30.89 36.28
C GLY A 184 -10.15 -30.84 35.35
N LEU A 185 -9.70 -32.00 34.90
CA LEU A 185 -8.63 -32.11 33.89
C LEU A 185 -9.20 -31.92 32.48
N GLN A 186 -8.44 -31.24 31.62
CA GLN A 186 -8.78 -30.96 30.23
C GLN A 186 -7.51 -30.61 29.42
N THR A 187 -7.64 -30.51 28.10
CA THR A 187 -6.55 -30.06 27.22
C THR A 187 -6.63 -28.54 27.03
N VAL A 188 -5.54 -27.80 27.27
CA VAL A 188 -5.44 -26.36 27.02
C VAL A 188 -4.22 -26.09 26.14
N ASP A 189 -4.42 -25.34 25.06
CA ASP A 189 -3.40 -25.06 24.03
C ASP A 189 -2.64 -26.31 23.50
N GLY A 190 -3.33 -27.44 23.42
CA GLY A 190 -2.77 -28.73 22.97
C GLY A 190 -2.07 -29.55 24.06
N ILE A 191 -1.98 -29.05 25.29
CA ILE A 191 -1.35 -29.74 26.43
C ILE A 191 -2.42 -30.35 27.33
N GLU A 192 -2.27 -31.63 27.68
CA GLU A 192 -3.10 -32.29 28.70
C GLU A 192 -2.68 -31.85 30.10
N LEU A 193 -3.62 -31.29 30.85
CA LEU A 193 -3.40 -30.79 32.20
C LEU A 193 -3.44 -31.91 33.25
N VAL A 194 -2.60 -31.77 34.27
CA VAL A 194 -2.57 -32.62 35.47
C VAL A 194 -2.97 -31.84 36.72
N ASP A 195 -3.22 -32.54 37.83
CA ASP A 195 -3.55 -31.92 39.12
C ASP A 195 -2.39 -31.04 39.60
N GLY A 196 -2.69 -29.81 40.03
CA GLY A 196 -1.68 -28.85 40.47
C GLY A 196 -1.04 -27.99 39.36
N ASP A 197 -1.33 -28.24 38.08
CA ASP A 197 -0.84 -27.39 36.97
C ASP A 197 -1.28 -25.92 37.14
N ARG A 198 -0.41 -24.98 36.82
CA ARG A 198 -0.72 -23.55 36.79
C ARG A 198 -1.15 -23.11 35.39
N VAL A 199 -2.25 -22.38 35.28
CA VAL A 199 -2.84 -21.94 34.00
C VAL A 199 -3.16 -20.43 34.04
N LEU A 200 -2.74 -19.69 33.01
CA LEU A 200 -3.23 -18.33 32.77
C LEU A 200 -4.57 -18.40 32.05
N VAL A 201 -5.64 -18.14 32.81
CA VAL A 201 -7.00 -17.99 32.31
C VAL A 201 -7.19 -16.54 31.90
N LYS A 202 -7.25 -16.28 30.59
CA LYS A 202 -7.29 -14.91 30.01
C LYS A 202 -8.38 -14.69 28.96
N SER A 203 -9.13 -15.74 28.62
CA SER A 203 -10.10 -15.75 27.52
C SER A 203 -11.53 -16.06 27.95
N GLN A 204 -11.85 -15.93 29.25
CA GLN A 204 -13.22 -16.16 29.73
C GLN A 204 -14.21 -15.13 29.19
N THR A 205 -15.44 -15.58 28.90
CA THR A 205 -16.55 -14.69 28.51
C THR A 205 -16.84 -13.66 29.62
N ALA A 206 -16.81 -14.09 30.88
CA ALA A 206 -16.91 -13.21 32.04
C ALA A 206 -15.50 -12.80 32.51
N GLY A 207 -14.97 -11.67 32.03
CA GLY A 207 -13.58 -11.26 32.29
C GLY A 207 -13.16 -11.16 33.77
N LYS A 208 -14.08 -11.13 34.74
CA LYS A 208 -13.78 -11.23 36.19
C LYS A 208 -13.25 -12.62 36.61
N GLU A 209 -13.49 -13.63 35.77
CA GLU A 209 -13.01 -15.01 35.94
C GLU A 209 -11.61 -15.21 35.37
N ASN A 210 -11.09 -14.27 34.57
CA ASN A 210 -9.69 -14.29 34.15
C ASN A 210 -8.75 -14.12 35.36
N GLY A 211 -7.58 -14.75 35.32
CA GLY A 211 -6.54 -14.73 36.36
C GLY A 211 -5.61 -15.94 36.27
N LEU A 212 -4.81 -16.14 37.31
CA LEU A 212 -3.97 -17.33 37.46
C LEU A 212 -4.71 -18.39 38.27
N TYR A 213 -4.74 -19.62 37.75
CA TYR A 213 -5.45 -20.74 38.36
C TYR A 213 -4.55 -21.95 38.55
N THR A 214 -4.80 -22.69 39.62
CA THR A 214 -4.25 -24.02 39.86
C THR A 214 -5.32 -25.06 39.55
N VAL A 215 -4.98 -26.02 38.68
CA VAL A 215 -5.85 -27.09 38.22
C VAL A 215 -6.16 -28.04 39.36
N VAL A 216 -7.44 -28.43 39.48
CA VAL A 216 -7.93 -29.43 40.43
C VAL A 216 -8.64 -30.53 39.67
N ALA A 217 -8.12 -31.76 39.73
CA ALA A 217 -8.56 -32.90 38.92
C ALA A 217 -10.01 -33.31 39.18
N SER A 218 -10.45 -33.21 40.44
CA SER A 218 -11.80 -33.61 40.88
C SER A 218 -12.57 -32.45 41.53
N GLY A 219 -12.48 -31.24 40.95
CA GLY A 219 -13.17 -30.07 41.49
C GLY A 219 -13.13 -28.85 40.58
N ASN A 220 -13.64 -27.73 41.10
CA ASN A 220 -13.41 -26.42 40.50
C ASN A 220 -11.93 -26.05 40.65
N TRP A 221 -11.37 -25.39 39.64
CA TRP A 221 -10.03 -24.83 39.73
C TRP A 221 -10.00 -23.73 40.78
N LEU A 222 -8.89 -23.64 41.50
CA LEU A 222 -8.67 -22.61 42.52
C LEU A 222 -7.84 -21.48 41.90
N ARG A 223 -7.97 -20.27 42.44
CA ARG A 223 -6.97 -19.22 42.15
C ARG A 223 -5.60 -19.70 42.65
N SER A 224 -4.56 -19.37 41.91
CA SER A 224 -3.19 -19.64 42.35
C SER A 224 -2.86 -18.81 43.59
N GLN A 225 -2.08 -19.37 44.51
CA GLN A 225 -1.78 -18.78 45.83
C GLN A 225 -1.11 -17.39 45.76
N ASP A 226 -0.47 -17.06 44.65
CA ASP A 226 0.15 -15.76 44.36
C ASP A 226 -0.80 -14.78 43.64
N ALA A 227 -2.09 -15.10 43.57
CA ALA A 227 -3.14 -14.33 42.88
C ALA A 227 -4.56 -14.66 43.40
N ASP A 228 -4.71 -15.07 44.66
CA ASP A 228 -6.00 -15.47 45.25
C ASP A 228 -6.70 -14.34 46.01
N SER A 229 -5.98 -13.26 46.34
CA SER A 229 -6.49 -12.12 47.10
C SER A 229 -6.29 -10.76 46.41
N ASP A 230 -7.16 -9.78 46.73
CA ASP A 230 -7.13 -8.40 46.21
C ASP A 230 -5.72 -7.76 46.21
N PRO A 231 -4.88 -7.91 47.25
CA PRO A 231 -3.57 -7.26 47.30
C PRO A 231 -2.46 -7.92 46.47
N GLU A 232 -2.70 -9.12 45.95
CA GLU A 232 -1.73 -9.87 45.13
C GLU A 232 -1.94 -9.63 43.63
N VAL A 233 -3.14 -9.19 43.23
CA VAL A 233 -3.49 -8.92 41.83
C VAL A 233 -3.50 -7.41 41.60
N THR A 234 -2.33 -6.86 41.33
CA THR A 234 -2.09 -5.45 41.01
C THR A 234 -2.06 -5.18 39.51
N ALA A 235 -2.37 -3.94 39.13
CA ALA A 235 -2.22 -3.49 37.74
C ALA A 235 -0.75 -3.63 37.32
N ALA A 236 -0.51 -4.04 36.06
CA ALA A 236 0.80 -4.36 35.51
C ALA A 236 1.45 -5.68 35.98
N LEU A 237 0.76 -6.54 36.74
CA LEU A 237 1.15 -7.94 37.02
C LEU A 237 1.61 -8.66 35.73
N ILE A 238 2.74 -9.36 35.79
CA ILE A 238 3.38 -10.09 34.68
C ILE A 238 3.49 -11.59 34.99
N VAL A 239 3.21 -12.42 33.99
CA VAL A 239 3.40 -13.88 34.06
C VAL A 239 3.95 -14.42 32.72
N SER A 240 4.79 -15.45 32.76
CA SER A 240 5.28 -16.19 31.58
C SER A 240 4.59 -17.54 31.42
N VAL A 241 4.47 -18.01 30.19
CA VAL A 241 3.86 -19.27 29.77
C VAL A 241 4.95 -20.22 29.26
N GLU A 242 5.00 -21.44 29.76
CA GLU A 242 6.09 -22.40 29.49
C GLU A 242 5.81 -23.31 28.28
N GLU A 243 4.61 -23.87 28.20
CA GLU A 243 4.19 -24.87 27.20
C GLU A 243 2.96 -24.39 26.41
N GLY A 244 2.69 -25.06 25.29
CA GLY A 244 1.56 -24.74 24.41
C GLY A 244 1.88 -24.92 22.93
N THR A 245 0.84 -25.00 22.11
CA THR A 245 0.94 -25.06 20.64
C THR A 245 0.96 -23.67 20.02
N LEU A 246 0.30 -22.69 20.64
CA LEU A 246 0.15 -21.32 20.15
C LEU A 246 0.74 -20.27 21.09
N LEU A 247 0.81 -20.58 22.39
CA LEU A 247 1.10 -19.62 23.47
C LEU A 247 2.32 -20.00 24.33
N ALA A 248 3.08 -21.05 23.97
CA ALA A 248 4.37 -21.34 24.57
C ALA A 248 5.34 -20.15 24.47
N ASP A 249 6.28 -20.06 25.42
CA ASP A 249 7.29 -19.00 25.52
C ASP A 249 6.75 -17.56 25.55
N THR A 250 5.46 -17.36 25.85
CA THR A 250 4.85 -16.02 25.87
C THR A 250 4.84 -15.35 27.24
N ILE A 251 4.95 -14.02 27.27
CA ILE A 251 4.84 -13.19 28.47
C ILE A 251 3.56 -12.35 28.38
N TRP A 252 2.78 -12.32 29.45
CA TRP A 252 1.51 -11.60 29.53
C TRP A 252 1.48 -10.62 30.70
N GLN A 253 0.95 -9.42 30.44
CA GLN A 253 0.77 -8.35 31.43
C GLN A 253 -0.72 -8.05 31.65
N LEU A 254 -1.11 -7.83 32.90
CA LEU A 254 -2.44 -7.37 33.30
C LEU A 254 -2.59 -5.86 33.03
N LEU A 255 -3.45 -5.49 32.08
CA LEU A 255 -3.74 -4.11 31.72
C LEU A 255 -4.83 -3.44 32.57
N THR A 256 -5.60 -4.21 33.34
CA THR A 256 -6.64 -3.68 34.20
C THR A 256 -6.02 -2.72 35.22
N GLY A 257 -6.35 -1.43 35.11
CA GLY A 257 -5.86 -0.38 36.01
C GLY A 257 -6.79 -0.09 37.19
N GLY A 258 -6.28 0.69 38.15
CA GLY A 258 -7.05 1.12 39.33
C GLY A 258 -7.10 0.07 40.44
N GLN A 259 -8.08 0.17 41.33
CA GLN A 259 -8.27 -0.81 42.40
C GLN A 259 -8.91 -2.09 41.84
N ILE A 260 -8.18 -3.20 41.93
CA ILE A 260 -8.65 -4.51 41.52
C ILE A 260 -9.27 -5.23 42.72
N ARG A 261 -10.40 -5.92 42.49
CA ARG A 261 -10.98 -6.89 43.42
C ARG A 261 -11.14 -8.24 42.74
N VAL A 262 -10.53 -9.28 43.29
CA VAL A 262 -10.53 -10.62 42.70
C VAL A 262 -11.96 -11.17 42.63
N GLY A 263 -12.30 -11.81 41.50
CA GLY A 263 -13.65 -12.32 41.25
C GLY A 263 -14.73 -11.27 40.98
N THR A 264 -14.40 -9.97 41.06
CA THR A 264 -15.34 -8.86 40.80
C THR A 264 -14.89 -7.97 39.64
N THR A 265 -13.65 -7.47 39.67
CA THR A 265 -13.10 -6.62 38.61
C THR A 265 -12.71 -7.46 37.40
N PRO A 266 -13.12 -7.10 36.16
CA PRO A 266 -12.67 -7.78 34.95
C PRO A 266 -11.14 -7.65 34.74
N LEU A 267 -10.46 -8.79 34.55
CA LEU A 267 -9.02 -8.85 34.29
C LEU A 267 -8.75 -9.01 32.80
N VAL A 268 -7.98 -8.08 32.22
CA VAL A 268 -7.62 -8.06 30.79
C VAL A 268 -6.11 -8.20 30.65
N PHE A 269 -5.65 -9.27 30.01
CA PHE A 269 -4.24 -9.55 29.79
C PHE A 269 -3.81 -9.25 28.35
N GLN A 270 -2.63 -8.67 28.18
CA GLN A 270 -1.99 -8.43 26.88
C GLN A 270 -0.68 -9.22 26.76
N ASN A 271 -0.44 -9.83 25.60
CA ASN A 271 0.85 -10.43 25.27
C ASN A 271 1.90 -9.33 25.04
N ILE A 272 2.99 -9.39 25.80
CA ILE A 272 4.11 -8.44 25.76
C ILE A 272 5.45 -9.14 25.44
N THR A 273 5.43 -10.36 24.89
CA THR A 273 6.61 -11.20 24.64
C THR A 273 7.66 -10.50 23.76
N ALA A 274 7.21 -9.80 22.71
CA ALA A 274 8.07 -9.01 21.83
C ALA A 274 8.30 -7.56 22.34
N GLY A 275 7.88 -7.27 23.57
CA GLY A 275 7.72 -5.92 24.10
C GLY A 275 6.60 -5.13 23.40
N PHE A 276 6.50 -3.85 23.74
CA PHE A 276 5.93 -2.87 22.81
C PHE A 276 6.95 -2.63 21.69
N ALA A 277 6.47 -2.41 20.45
CA ALA A 277 7.33 -2.08 19.32
C ALA A 277 8.30 -0.93 19.69
N PRO A 278 9.64 -1.14 19.64
CA PRO A 278 10.61 -0.14 20.06
C PRO A 278 10.37 1.22 19.39
N LEU A 279 10.41 2.30 20.17
CA LEU A 279 10.20 3.66 19.66
C LEU A 279 11.27 4.07 18.62
N LEU A 280 12.42 3.39 18.64
CA LEU A 280 13.50 3.51 17.67
C LEU A 280 13.64 2.21 16.88
N SER A 281 13.36 2.27 15.57
CA SER A 281 13.54 1.18 14.60
C SER A 281 12.95 -0.18 15.02
N PRO A 282 11.61 -0.29 15.18
CA PRO A 282 10.97 -1.56 15.50
C PRO A 282 11.11 -2.56 14.33
N ALA A 283 11.40 -3.83 14.66
CA ALA A 283 11.37 -4.91 13.69
C ALA A 283 9.92 -5.32 13.41
N LEU A 284 9.42 -5.03 12.21
CA LEU A 284 8.08 -5.43 11.77
C LEU A 284 8.15 -6.80 11.09
N LEU A 285 7.64 -7.83 11.77
CA LEU A 285 7.59 -9.21 11.27
C LEU A 285 6.17 -9.57 10.78
N GLY A 286 6.08 -10.54 9.85
CA GLY A 286 4.81 -11.01 9.31
C GLY A 286 4.16 -10.00 8.35
N THR A 287 2.84 -9.81 8.45
CA THR A 287 2.04 -8.89 7.63
C THR A 287 1.50 -7.72 8.50
N PRO A 288 2.33 -6.73 8.85
CA PRO A 288 1.91 -5.60 9.69
C PRO A 288 0.83 -4.77 9.00
N THR A 289 -0.23 -4.41 9.72
CA THR A 289 -1.27 -3.50 9.25
C THR A 289 -0.95 -2.07 9.71
N VAL A 290 -1.08 -1.10 8.80
CA VAL A 290 -1.05 0.34 9.12
C VAL A 290 -2.20 1.04 8.39
N PRO A 291 -2.82 2.08 8.99
CA PRO A 291 -3.91 2.83 8.35
C PRO A 291 -3.46 3.42 7.01
N THR A 292 -4.32 3.32 5.98
CA THR A 292 -4.04 3.88 4.64
C THR A 292 -4.03 5.41 4.69
N PRO A 293 -2.89 6.09 4.45
CA PRO A 293 -2.85 7.54 4.39
C PRO A 293 -3.60 8.07 3.16
N ALA A 294 -4.02 9.34 3.20
CA ALA A 294 -4.54 10.02 2.01
C ALA A 294 -3.44 10.10 0.93
N VAL A 295 -3.79 9.90 -0.34
CA VAL A 295 -2.85 9.81 -1.49
C VAL A 295 -1.94 11.05 -1.66
N VAL A 296 -2.32 12.19 -1.08
CA VAL A 296 -1.54 13.45 -1.07
C VAL A 296 -0.55 13.59 0.09
N ALA A 297 -0.46 12.61 0.99
CA ALA A 297 0.40 12.68 2.17
C ALA A 297 1.90 12.65 1.79
N ASN A 298 2.65 13.63 2.30
CA ASN A 298 4.09 13.81 2.06
C ASN A 298 4.90 13.90 3.38
N ASN A 299 4.40 13.26 4.44
CA ASN A 299 4.93 13.31 5.80
C ASN A 299 5.59 11.97 6.19
N LYS A 300 5.98 11.81 7.46
CA LYS A 300 6.68 10.63 7.98
C LYS A 300 5.76 9.43 8.32
N LEU A 301 4.59 9.33 7.69
CA LEU A 301 3.71 8.16 7.86
C LEU A 301 4.25 6.95 7.10
N ALA A 302 3.96 5.75 7.60
CA ALA A 302 4.28 4.51 6.90
C ALA A 302 3.35 4.34 5.68
N ALA A 303 3.93 4.06 4.51
CA ALA A 303 3.18 3.74 3.30
C ALA A 303 2.78 2.25 3.28
N ASN A 304 1.50 1.95 3.09
CA ASN A 304 1.01 0.58 2.87
C ASN A 304 0.76 0.32 1.37
N THR A 305 0.51 -0.94 1.03
CA THR A 305 0.30 -1.39 -0.36
C THR A 305 -0.84 -0.64 -1.05
N GLU A 306 -1.93 -0.36 -0.34
CA GLU A 306 -3.09 0.37 -0.88
C GLU A 306 -2.71 1.81 -1.26
N PHE A 307 -2.04 2.54 -0.36
CA PHE A 307 -1.53 3.88 -0.64
C PHE A 307 -0.54 3.88 -1.81
N VAL A 308 0.40 2.93 -1.87
CA VAL A 308 1.38 2.85 -2.96
C VAL A 308 0.69 2.56 -4.30
N GLN A 309 -0.29 1.65 -4.33
CA GLN A 309 -1.07 1.38 -5.54
C GLN A 309 -1.91 2.59 -5.96
N ALA A 310 -2.56 3.29 -5.02
CA ALA A 310 -3.35 4.49 -5.30
C ALA A 310 -2.49 5.66 -5.80
N ALA A 311 -1.34 5.90 -5.18
CA ALA A 311 -0.37 6.92 -5.60
C ALA A 311 0.23 6.60 -6.98
N LEU A 312 0.59 5.33 -7.22
CA LEU A 312 1.08 4.88 -8.52
C LEU A 312 0.00 4.99 -9.60
N ALA A 313 -1.26 4.62 -9.31
CA ALA A 313 -2.38 4.78 -10.24
C ALA A 313 -2.65 6.27 -10.56
N ALA A 314 -2.61 7.15 -9.56
CA ALA A 314 -2.74 8.60 -9.76
C ALA A 314 -1.61 9.17 -10.65
N GLY A 315 -0.37 8.70 -10.47
CA GLY A 315 0.77 9.08 -11.32
C GLY A 315 0.74 8.48 -12.73
N LEU A 316 0.36 7.21 -12.86
CA LEU A 316 0.22 6.52 -14.16
C LEU A 316 -0.95 7.02 -14.98
N SER A 317 -2.00 7.58 -14.35
CA SER A 317 -3.11 8.24 -15.04
C SER A 317 -2.67 9.44 -15.91
N GLN A 318 -1.43 9.91 -15.75
CA GLN A 318 -0.82 10.97 -16.56
C GLN A 318 0.08 10.44 -17.70
N LYS A 319 0.21 9.12 -17.88
CA LYS A 319 1.09 8.51 -18.89
C LYS A 319 0.34 7.45 -19.72
N LEU A 320 0.67 7.37 -21.01
CA LEU A 320 0.15 6.34 -21.90
C LEU A 320 0.76 4.98 -21.51
N SER A 321 -0.07 3.93 -21.41
CA SER A 321 0.39 2.59 -21.10
C SER A 321 1.14 1.96 -22.28
N LEU A 322 2.27 1.33 -22.00
CA LEU A 322 3.13 0.68 -22.99
C LEU A 322 2.94 -0.85 -22.98
N SER A 323 1.71 -1.33 -23.20
CA SER A 323 1.45 -2.78 -23.30
C SER A 323 1.67 -3.28 -24.74
N GLY A 324 2.65 -4.18 -24.91
CA GLY A 324 2.87 -4.87 -26.20
C GLY A 324 3.54 -4.05 -27.30
N GLY A 325 4.34 -3.03 -26.95
CA GLY A 325 5.16 -2.28 -27.93
C GLY A 325 4.39 -1.29 -28.82
N GLN A 326 3.09 -1.07 -28.56
CA GLN A 326 2.29 -0.06 -29.25
C GLN A 326 1.60 0.85 -28.23
N LEU A 327 1.74 2.17 -28.41
CA LEU A 327 0.99 3.17 -27.66
C LEU A 327 -0.47 3.17 -28.13
N LYS A 328 -1.41 2.77 -27.26
CA LYS A 328 -2.87 2.84 -27.54
C LYS A 328 -3.56 3.76 -26.54
N GLY A 329 -3.99 4.93 -27.02
CA GLY A 329 -4.74 5.92 -26.25
C GLY A 329 -4.81 7.26 -26.99
N LYS A 330 -5.75 8.14 -26.60
CA LYS A 330 -5.77 9.53 -27.09
C LYS A 330 -4.76 10.35 -26.27
N LEU A 331 -3.77 10.97 -26.92
CA LEU A 331 -3.02 12.07 -26.30
C LEU A 331 -4.02 13.18 -25.96
N LYS A 332 -4.16 13.51 -24.67
CA LYS A 332 -4.88 14.71 -24.23
C LYS A 332 -3.87 15.81 -23.92
N ALA A 333 -3.56 16.63 -24.91
CA ALA A 333 -3.01 17.96 -24.62
C ALA A 333 -4.08 18.77 -23.87
N LYS A 334 -3.71 19.40 -22.76
CA LYS A 334 -4.60 20.35 -22.08
C LYS A 334 -4.52 21.67 -22.84
N VAL A 335 -5.65 22.17 -23.32
CA VAL A 335 -5.72 23.51 -23.94
C VAL A 335 -5.31 24.54 -22.89
N GLY A 336 -4.23 25.25 -23.18
CA GLY A 336 -3.70 26.37 -22.42
C GLY A 336 -3.03 27.33 -23.39
N ALA A 337 -3.33 28.62 -23.28
CA ALA A 337 -2.83 29.63 -24.22
C ALA A 337 -1.29 29.65 -24.27
N ALA A 338 -0.73 29.80 -25.47
CA ALA A 338 0.70 29.86 -25.71
C ALA A 338 1.30 31.15 -25.11
N ASN A 339 1.79 31.06 -23.88
CA ASN A 339 2.57 32.12 -23.24
C ASN A 339 4.06 31.70 -23.16
N ALA A 340 4.95 32.68 -23.38
CA ALA A 340 6.39 32.47 -23.36
C ALA A 340 6.88 32.01 -21.97
N GLY A 341 7.15 30.71 -21.84
CA GLY A 341 7.56 30.11 -20.55
C GLY A 341 7.54 28.57 -20.48
N ASN A 342 7.13 27.85 -21.52
CA ASN A 342 7.32 26.40 -21.59
C ASN A 342 8.79 26.07 -21.93
N THR A 343 9.44 25.25 -21.12
CA THR A 343 10.88 24.93 -21.26
C THR A 343 11.17 23.52 -21.78
N ASN A 344 10.14 22.71 -22.08
CA ASN A 344 10.29 21.33 -22.54
C ASN A 344 9.36 21.03 -23.74
N ASP A 345 9.67 21.61 -24.90
CA ASP A 345 8.90 21.42 -26.14
C ASP A 345 9.00 19.98 -26.69
N SER A 346 8.16 19.10 -26.14
CA SER A 346 7.92 17.76 -26.70
C SER A 346 6.44 17.39 -26.55
N GLY A 347 5.67 17.70 -27.58
CA GLY A 347 4.26 17.36 -27.74
C GLY A 347 3.80 17.72 -29.16
N PHE A 348 2.71 17.10 -29.62
CA PHE A 348 2.08 17.49 -30.89
C PHE A 348 1.32 18.80 -30.67
N VAL A 349 1.95 19.92 -31.01
CA VAL A 349 1.30 21.24 -31.05
C VAL A 349 0.60 21.37 -32.41
N PHE A 350 -0.68 21.68 -32.36
CA PHE A 350 -1.45 22.15 -33.51
C PHE A 350 -1.47 23.67 -33.39
N ASP A 351 -0.76 24.35 -34.28
CA ASP A 351 -0.91 25.78 -34.52
C ASP A 351 -2.00 25.97 -35.59
N ASP A 352 -2.63 27.14 -35.64
CA ASP A 352 -3.81 27.37 -36.48
C ASP A 352 -3.50 27.30 -37.99
N ASP A 353 -2.22 27.37 -38.40
CA ASP A 353 -1.80 27.33 -39.81
C ASP A 353 -0.82 26.20 -40.22
N THR A 354 -0.17 25.44 -39.33
CA THR A 354 0.74 24.34 -39.77
C THR A 354 0.75 23.11 -38.84
N GLY A 355 0.93 21.90 -39.40
CA GLY A 355 1.06 20.69 -38.58
C GLY A 355 1.23 19.35 -39.34
N LEU A 356 1.45 18.28 -38.56
CA LEU A 356 1.65 16.91 -39.04
C LEU A 356 0.54 16.01 -38.50
N PHE A 357 -0.30 15.49 -39.38
CA PHE A 357 -1.53 14.77 -39.02
C PHE A 357 -1.61 13.39 -39.69
N SER A 358 -2.44 12.52 -39.12
CA SER A 358 -2.82 11.22 -39.72
C SER A 358 -4.35 11.11 -39.67
N PRO A 359 -5.07 11.48 -40.75
CA PRO A 359 -6.47 11.09 -40.87
C PRO A 359 -6.53 9.57 -41.06
N THR A 360 -7.14 8.91 -40.06
CA THR A 360 -7.82 7.59 -39.98
C THR A 360 -7.21 6.32 -40.64
N ASP A 361 -6.43 6.40 -41.70
CA ASP A 361 -6.19 5.28 -42.64
C ASP A 361 -4.71 5.08 -43.05
N GLY A 362 -3.78 5.41 -42.14
CA GLY A 362 -2.37 5.04 -42.29
C GLY A 362 -1.60 5.93 -43.27
N THR A 363 -1.93 7.22 -43.27
CA THR A 363 -1.26 8.25 -44.07
C THR A 363 -0.49 9.23 -43.17
N LEU A 364 0.73 9.57 -43.56
CA LEU A 364 1.54 10.61 -42.92
C LEU A 364 1.41 11.89 -43.76
N GLN A 365 0.71 12.90 -43.26
CA GLN A 365 0.48 14.16 -43.97
C GLN A 365 1.17 15.34 -43.26
N LEU A 366 2.05 16.03 -43.98
CA LEU A 366 2.56 17.36 -43.60
C LEU A 366 1.66 18.40 -44.27
N ALA A 367 1.13 19.36 -43.51
CA ALA A 367 0.27 20.43 -44.01
C ALA A 367 0.78 21.82 -43.62
N ALA A 368 0.55 22.79 -44.50
CA ALA A 368 0.85 24.20 -44.26
C ALA A 368 -0.24 25.10 -44.87
N ASN A 369 -0.62 26.14 -44.14
CA ASN A 369 -1.70 27.08 -44.45
C ASN A 369 -3.03 26.36 -44.78
N GLY A 370 -3.35 25.30 -44.02
CA GLY A 370 -4.55 24.48 -44.21
C GLY A 370 -4.50 23.44 -45.34
N GLU A 371 -3.46 23.40 -46.19
CA GLU A 371 -3.33 22.42 -47.28
C GLU A 371 -2.20 21.40 -47.05
N VAL A 372 -2.41 20.15 -47.48
CA VAL A 372 -1.40 19.08 -47.42
C VAL A 372 -0.29 19.38 -48.43
N ILE A 373 0.95 19.54 -47.97
CA ILE A 373 2.13 19.79 -48.81
C ILE A 373 2.92 18.51 -49.14
N PHE A 374 2.80 17.48 -48.29
CA PHE A 374 3.35 16.14 -48.50
C PHE A 374 2.44 15.09 -47.87
N GLN A 375 2.31 13.93 -48.53
CA GLN A 375 1.65 12.75 -48.00
C GLN A 375 2.46 11.48 -48.32
N HIS A 376 2.48 10.54 -47.39
CA HIS A 376 2.83 9.14 -47.66
C HIS A 376 1.74 8.23 -47.12
N SER A 377 1.11 7.44 -47.99
CA SER A 377 0.14 6.40 -47.61
C SER A 377 0.82 5.03 -47.51
N ALA A 378 0.42 4.17 -46.58
CA ALA A 378 0.98 2.82 -46.47
C ALA A 378 0.84 2.04 -47.79
N GLY A 379 1.96 1.53 -48.33
CA GLY A 379 2.01 0.82 -49.62
C GLY A 379 1.96 1.71 -50.87
N GLY A 380 1.79 3.02 -50.73
CA GLY A 380 1.88 3.99 -51.83
C GLY A 380 3.25 4.66 -51.93
N ALA A 381 3.52 5.32 -53.04
CA ALA A 381 4.68 6.20 -53.19
C ALA A 381 4.49 7.51 -52.39
N ALA A 382 5.60 8.14 -52.00
CA ALA A 382 5.58 9.48 -51.41
C ALA A 382 5.03 10.51 -52.42
N GLN A 383 4.08 11.33 -51.98
CA GLN A 383 3.41 12.36 -52.76
C GLN A 383 3.80 13.74 -52.22
N PHE A 384 4.31 14.60 -53.10
CA PHE A 384 4.60 16.00 -52.80
C PHE A 384 3.59 16.86 -53.56
N PHE A 385 2.81 17.66 -52.85
CA PHE A 385 1.75 18.47 -53.45
C PHE A 385 2.22 19.89 -53.77
N ARG A 386 3.18 20.44 -53.00
CA ARG A 386 3.70 21.80 -53.20
C ARG A 386 5.12 21.83 -53.78
N GLY A 387 5.17 21.95 -55.10
CA GLY A 387 6.26 22.51 -55.90
C GLY A 387 5.59 23.24 -57.06
N VAL A 388 6.06 24.45 -57.42
CA VAL A 388 5.25 25.48 -58.11
C VAL A 388 4.55 25.00 -59.40
N ARG A 389 3.33 24.48 -59.25
CA ARG A 389 2.30 24.41 -60.28
C ARG A 389 1.35 25.58 -60.04
N VAL A 390 1.38 26.59 -60.91
CA VAL A 390 0.32 27.59 -60.97
C VAL A 390 -0.63 27.18 -62.10
N PRO A 391 -1.91 26.88 -61.82
CA PRO A 391 -2.90 26.69 -62.88
C PRO A 391 -3.19 28.06 -63.52
N LYS A 392 -2.83 28.25 -64.79
CA LYS A 392 -3.16 29.49 -65.49
C LYS A 392 -4.59 29.46 -66.06
N GLY A 393 -5.55 29.62 -65.15
CA GLY A 393 -6.96 29.87 -65.45
C GLY A 393 -7.80 28.64 -65.80
N PRO A 394 -9.14 28.73 -65.67
CA PRO A 394 -10.05 27.66 -66.10
C PRO A 394 -10.07 27.53 -67.63
N PRO A 395 -10.32 26.32 -68.17
CA PRO A 395 -10.44 26.14 -69.62
C PRO A 395 -11.63 26.94 -70.16
N ASN A 396 -11.42 27.70 -71.23
CA ASN A 396 -12.54 28.22 -72.01
C ASN A 396 -13.13 27.07 -72.85
N THR A 397 -14.42 27.15 -73.16
CA THR A 397 -15.24 26.01 -73.58
C THR A 397 -15.00 25.52 -75.02
N GLU A 398 -13.90 25.92 -75.67
CA GLU A 398 -13.65 25.65 -77.09
C GLU A 398 -12.58 24.57 -77.37
N ASP A 399 -11.68 24.22 -76.42
CA ASP A 399 -10.58 23.27 -76.71
C ASP A 399 -10.37 22.08 -75.74
N ASN A 400 -10.93 22.12 -74.53
CA ASN A 400 -10.83 21.06 -73.51
C ASN A 400 -9.37 20.61 -73.20
N SER A 401 -8.42 21.54 -73.20
CA SER A 401 -7.01 21.26 -72.88
C SER A 401 -6.74 21.22 -71.37
N SER A 402 -6.01 20.20 -70.92
CA SER A 402 -5.52 20.08 -69.54
C SER A 402 -4.07 20.57 -69.45
N VAL A 403 -3.88 21.87 -69.25
CA VAL A 403 -2.55 22.50 -69.28
C VAL A 403 -1.76 22.21 -68.00
N ALA A 404 -0.74 21.35 -68.12
CA ALA A 404 0.33 21.22 -67.15
C ALA A 404 1.61 21.86 -67.71
N GLY A 405 2.26 22.73 -66.93
CA GLY A 405 3.49 23.42 -67.31
C GLY A 405 4.33 23.77 -66.08
N TYR A 406 5.57 24.17 -66.32
CA TYR A 406 6.52 24.58 -65.29
C TYR A 406 6.85 26.06 -65.47
N THR A 407 6.49 26.90 -64.48
CA THR A 407 6.98 28.28 -64.39
C THR A 407 8.34 28.30 -63.71
N PHE A 408 9.22 29.20 -64.14
CA PHE A 408 10.50 29.47 -63.49
C PHE A 408 10.50 30.78 -62.69
N ALA A 409 9.43 31.58 -62.81
CA ALA A 409 9.23 32.83 -62.07
C ALA A 409 8.00 32.74 -61.14
N GLU A 410 8.05 33.47 -60.02
CA GLU A 410 6.98 33.51 -59.01
C GLU A 410 5.66 34.10 -59.54
N ASP A 411 5.73 34.94 -60.57
CA ASP A 411 4.57 35.53 -61.25
C ASP A 411 3.78 34.54 -62.13
N GLY A 412 4.34 33.36 -62.43
CA GLY A 412 3.73 32.36 -63.31
C GLY A 412 3.77 32.69 -64.81
N ASP A 413 4.47 33.75 -65.21
CA ASP A 413 4.40 34.32 -66.56
C ASP A 413 5.61 34.02 -67.46
N SER A 414 6.69 33.45 -66.89
CA SER A 414 7.87 32.98 -67.61
C SER A 414 8.15 31.50 -67.34
N GLY A 415 8.17 30.66 -68.39
CA GLY A 415 8.20 29.21 -68.21
C GLY A 415 8.07 28.39 -69.48
N MET A 416 7.88 27.08 -69.30
CA MET A 416 7.66 26.09 -70.36
C MET A 416 6.29 25.43 -70.16
N PHE A 417 5.45 25.53 -71.19
CA PHE A 417 4.02 25.23 -71.16
C PHE A 417 3.66 24.23 -72.25
N ALA A 418 2.65 23.40 -72.01
CA ALA A 418 2.02 22.57 -73.04
C ALA A 418 0.69 23.22 -73.47
N GLU A 419 0.52 23.56 -74.74
CA GLU A 419 -0.71 24.20 -75.25
C GLU A 419 -1.39 23.38 -76.34
N GLY A 420 -2.72 23.26 -76.21
CA GLY A 420 -3.58 22.51 -77.11
C GLY A 420 -3.37 20.99 -77.07
N GLY A 421 -4.29 20.28 -77.74
CA GLY A 421 -4.25 18.82 -77.84
C GLY A 421 -4.85 18.08 -76.64
N GLY A 422 -5.57 16.99 -76.92
CA GLY A 422 -6.02 16.05 -75.89
C GLY A 422 -4.95 15.00 -75.56
N GLN A 423 -5.17 14.20 -74.51
CA GLN A 423 -4.22 13.21 -73.96
C GLN A 423 -3.46 12.35 -74.98
N ASN A 424 -4.07 12.02 -76.12
CA ASN A 424 -3.50 11.12 -77.14
C ASN A 424 -3.11 11.83 -78.46
N SER A 425 -3.22 13.16 -78.54
CA SER A 425 -3.02 13.93 -79.78
C SER A 425 -1.68 14.67 -79.86
N GLY A 426 -0.93 14.73 -78.74
CA GLY A 426 0.24 15.59 -78.57
C GLY A 426 -0.14 17.06 -78.27
N SER A 427 0.66 17.72 -77.45
CA SER A 427 0.51 19.16 -77.10
C SER A 427 1.71 19.95 -77.58
N ASP A 428 1.49 21.14 -78.13
CA ASP A 428 2.58 22.03 -78.56
C ASP A 428 3.40 22.45 -77.33
N LEU A 429 4.73 22.34 -77.39
CA LEU A 429 5.60 22.82 -76.33
C LEU A 429 5.91 24.30 -76.58
N VAL A 430 5.44 25.17 -75.69
CA VAL A 430 5.52 26.63 -75.78
C VAL A 430 6.42 27.17 -74.69
N PHE A 431 7.41 27.98 -75.09
CA PHE A 431 8.29 28.70 -74.17
C PHE A 431 7.81 30.16 -74.11
N ARG A 432 7.60 30.68 -72.89
CA ARG A 432 7.24 32.10 -72.70
C ARG A 432 8.19 32.82 -71.77
N ILE A 433 8.37 34.11 -72.04
CA ILE A 433 9.04 35.07 -71.17
C ILE A 433 8.08 36.27 -71.06
N ASP A 434 7.71 36.63 -69.84
CA ASP A 434 6.75 37.71 -69.51
C ASP A 434 5.50 37.69 -70.41
N LYS A 435 4.77 36.57 -70.38
CA LYS A 435 3.57 36.27 -71.20
C LYS A 435 3.78 36.21 -72.73
N VAL A 436 4.89 36.70 -73.27
CA VAL A 436 5.20 36.66 -74.70
C VAL A 436 5.72 35.27 -75.09
N GLU A 437 5.20 34.72 -76.20
CA GLU A 437 5.71 33.47 -76.78
C GLU A 437 7.11 33.69 -77.36
N ALA A 438 8.11 33.15 -76.67
CA ALA A 438 9.51 33.17 -77.10
C ALA A 438 9.82 32.06 -78.12
N GLY A 439 9.02 30.99 -78.15
CA GLY A 439 9.11 29.93 -79.16
C GLY A 439 8.10 28.81 -78.94
N ARG A 440 7.81 28.05 -80.01
CA ARG A 440 6.86 26.93 -79.98
C ARG A 440 7.34 25.77 -80.85
N ILE A 441 7.29 24.57 -80.30
CA ILE A 441 7.53 23.30 -81.00
C ILE A 441 6.18 22.61 -81.15
N LYS A 442 5.69 22.47 -82.40
CA LYS A 442 4.37 21.89 -82.65
C LYS A 442 4.38 20.37 -82.57
N ALA A 443 3.48 19.79 -81.77
CA ALA A 443 3.36 18.35 -81.61
C ALA A 443 2.37 17.75 -82.62
N GLN A 444 2.51 18.05 -83.91
CA GLN A 444 1.71 17.41 -84.96
C GLN A 444 2.37 16.16 -85.54
N MET A 445 2.27 15.06 -84.78
CA MET A 445 2.16 13.71 -85.34
C MET A 445 0.81 13.10 -84.95
N LYS A 446 -0.28 13.64 -85.52
CA LYS A 446 -1.60 13.00 -85.43
C LYS A 446 -1.49 11.58 -86.03
N SER A 447 -1.78 10.55 -85.24
CA SER A 447 -2.05 9.23 -85.78
C SER A 447 -3.28 9.29 -86.70
N GLY A 448 -3.05 9.18 -88.01
CA GLY A 448 -4.11 9.15 -89.03
C GLY A 448 -4.33 10.43 -89.86
N ALA A 449 -3.80 11.60 -89.48
CA ALA A 449 -3.87 12.78 -90.36
C ALA A 449 -2.67 12.81 -91.32
N GLN A 450 -2.87 12.23 -92.51
CA GLN A 450 -1.82 11.96 -93.47
C GLN A 450 -1.36 13.17 -94.31
N SER A 451 -1.66 14.42 -93.93
CA SER A 451 -1.11 15.63 -94.56
C SER A 451 -1.16 16.83 -93.60
N GLY A 452 -0.24 17.78 -93.76
CA GLY A 452 -0.19 18.99 -92.95
C GLY A 452 0.77 20.06 -93.47
N TRP A 453 0.75 21.24 -92.84
CA TRP A 453 1.70 22.32 -93.13
C TRP A 453 1.93 23.21 -91.91
N THR A 454 3.05 23.93 -91.92
CA THR A 454 3.36 24.99 -90.96
C THR A 454 4.07 26.16 -91.65
N ARG A 455 3.91 27.38 -91.11
CA ARG A 455 4.67 28.56 -91.53
C ARG A 455 5.85 28.73 -90.58
N LEU A 456 7.05 28.80 -91.14
CA LEU A 456 8.29 29.03 -90.41
C LEU A 456 8.42 30.53 -90.10
N LEU A 457 9.19 30.86 -89.05
CA LEU A 457 9.47 32.26 -88.66
C LEU A 457 10.12 33.08 -89.79
N SER A 458 10.78 32.43 -90.75
CA SER A 458 11.31 33.04 -91.97
C SER A 458 10.26 33.34 -93.05
N GLY A 459 8.96 33.31 -92.72
CA GLY A 459 7.84 33.54 -93.63
C GLY A 459 7.48 32.36 -94.55
N LYS A 460 8.43 31.43 -94.77
CA LYS A 460 8.33 30.25 -95.63
C LYS A 460 7.29 29.22 -95.14
N ILE A 461 6.74 28.41 -96.05
CA ILE A 461 5.76 27.37 -95.73
C ILE A 461 6.36 25.98 -95.96
N PHE A 462 6.31 25.14 -94.93
CA PHE A 462 6.73 23.74 -94.97
C PHE A 462 5.49 22.85 -95.01
N GLN A 463 5.39 21.94 -95.98
CA GLN A 463 4.23 21.04 -96.14
C GLN A 463 4.66 19.57 -96.19
N TRP A 464 3.82 18.67 -95.68
CA TRP A 464 4.09 17.24 -95.67
C TRP A 464 2.84 16.42 -96.02
N THR A 465 3.05 15.25 -96.62
CA THR A 465 2.00 14.26 -96.87
C THR A 465 2.52 12.84 -96.68
N GLN A 466 1.67 11.94 -96.22
CA GLN A 466 1.88 10.50 -96.14
C GLN A 466 0.94 9.86 -97.16
N ILE A 467 1.47 8.93 -97.96
CA ILE A 467 0.68 8.18 -98.93
C ILE A 467 0.82 6.70 -98.57
N SER A 468 -0.18 6.19 -97.85
CA SER A 468 -0.29 4.75 -97.60
C SER A 468 -0.81 4.02 -98.84
N PHE A 469 -0.23 2.86 -99.14
CA PHE A 469 -0.61 2.01 -100.26
C PHE A 469 -0.55 0.54 -99.85
N THR A 470 -1.48 -0.27 -100.36
CA THR A 470 -1.42 -1.73 -100.21
C THR A 470 -0.91 -2.31 -101.53
N PRO A 471 0.31 -2.90 -101.58
CA PRO A 471 0.81 -3.47 -102.82
C PRO A 471 -0.01 -4.72 -103.20
N VAL A 472 -0.54 -4.74 -104.42
CA VAL A 472 -1.12 -5.94 -105.03
C VAL A 472 -0.10 -6.48 -106.03
N ALA A 473 0.38 -7.70 -105.82
CA ALA A 473 1.42 -8.30 -106.64
C ALA A 473 1.02 -8.33 -108.13
N GLY A 474 1.85 -7.71 -108.98
CA GLY A 474 1.68 -7.71 -110.44
C GLY A 474 0.95 -6.48 -111.04
N ALA A 475 0.40 -5.57 -110.24
CA ALA A 475 -0.25 -4.36 -110.76
C ALA A 475 0.72 -3.16 -110.82
N SER A 476 0.88 -2.56 -112.01
CA SER A 476 1.56 -1.26 -112.17
C SER A 476 0.55 -0.14 -111.95
N MET A 477 0.66 0.57 -110.83
CA MET A 477 -0.25 1.67 -110.47
C MET A 477 0.39 3.03 -110.81
N ALA A 478 -0.27 3.82 -111.64
CA ALA A 478 0.01 5.24 -111.80
C ALA A 478 -0.90 6.04 -110.84
N TRP A 479 -0.36 7.12 -110.27
CA TRP A 479 -1.02 7.91 -109.22
C TRP A 479 -0.63 9.38 -109.30
N THR A 480 -1.62 10.25 -109.08
CA THR A 480 -1.47 11.70 -109.03
C THR A 480 -1.79 12.16 -107.60
N ALA A 481 -0.82 12.79 -106.94
CA ALA A 481 -1.02 13.41 -105.63
C ALA A 481 -1.33 14.90 -105.80
N VAL A 482 -2.60 15.27 -105.71
CA VAL A 482 -3.05 16.68 -105.78
C VAL A 482 -2.81 17.33 -104.42
N LEU A 483 -1.82 18.22 -104.33
CA LEU A 483 -1.68 19.14 -103.21
C LEU A 483 -2.63 20.33 -103.43
N PRO A 484 -3.34 20.83 -102.41
CA PRO A 484 -4.22 21.99 -102.56
C PRO A 484 -3.38 23.26 -102.84
N THR A 485 -3.31 23.66 -104.11
CA THR A 485 -2.57 24.84 -104.55
C THR A 485 -3.39 26.11 -104.38
N SER A 486 -3.41 26.67 -103.16
CA SER A 486 -3.93 28.03 -102.91
C SER A 486 -2.95 29.13 -103.35
N PHE A 487 -1.80 28.79 -103.93
CA PHE A 487 -0.74 29.71 -104.33
C PHE A 487 -0.20 29.34 -105.73
N LEU A 488 -0.62 30.08 -106.77
CA LEU A 488 -0.32 29.76 -108.18
C LEU A 488 1.10 30.15 -108.64
N ASN A 489 1.82 30.99 -107.89
CA ASN A 489 3.06 31.64 -108.35
C ASN A 489 4.34 31.25 -107.57
N ALA A 490 4.28 30.25 -106.68
CA ALA A 490 5.45 29.85 -105.86
C ALA A 490 6.43 28.96 -106.64
N CYS A 491 7.70 28.92 -106.24
CA CYS A 491 8.67 27.95 -106.79
C CYS A 491 8.66 26.63 -105.98
N HIS A 492 8.80 25.49 -106.67
CA HIS A 492 8.60 24.16 -106.10
C HIS A 492 9.91 23.38 -105.99
N GLN A 493 10.21 22.81 -104.83
CA GLN A 493 11.25 21.77 -104.70
C GLN A 493 10.74 20.63 -103.81
N ALA A 494 10.74 19.40 -104.35
CA ALA A 494 10.21 18.21 -103.67
C ALA A 494 11.34 17.23 -103.34
N PHE A 495 11.24 16.53 -102.20
CA PHE A 495 12.18 15.48 -101.84
C PHE A 495 11.48 14.37 -101.03
N ALA A 496 11.65 13.12 -101.45
CA ALA A 496 11.12 11.98 -100.72
C ALA A 496 12.18 11.41 -99.77
N ILE A 497 11.76 10.99 -98.57
CA ILE A 497 12.63 10.30 -97.60
C ILE A 497 11.86 9.05 -97.14
N GLN A 498 12.44 7.88 -97.36
CA GLN A 498 11.82 6.60 -97.03
C GLN A 498 12.40 6.01 -95.74
N GLY A 499 11.54 5.36 -94.95
CA GLY A 499 11.97 4.52 -93.82
C GLY A 499 12.62 3.21 -94.30
N ASN A 500 13.34 2.54 -93.41
CA ASN A 500 14.17 1.39 -93.78
C ASN A 500 13.32 0.14 -94.15
N GLY A 501 13.63 -0.53 -95.28
CA GLY A 501 13.07 -1.85 -95.65
C GLY A 501 11.96 -1.90 -96.72
N ALA A 502 12.12 -1.24 -97.88
CA ALA A 502 11.10 -1.07 -98.95
C ALA A 502 11.68 -1.31 -100.37
N GLY A 503 11.11 -0.85 -101.51
CA GLY A 503 9.72 -0.53 -101.90
C GLY A 503 9.48 -0.70 -103.43
N VAL A 504 9.32 -1.90 -104.06
CA VAL A 504 9.24 -2.01 -105.57
C VAL A 504 7.91 -1.45 -105.93
N ASN A 505 8.01 -0.20 -106.31
CA ASN A 505 7.03 0.62 -106.95
C ASN A 505 7.87 1.70 -107.63
N LYS A 506 7.59 1.98 -108.90
CA LYS A 506 8.09 3.22 -109.50
C LYS A 506 7.22 4.34 -108.96
N PHE A 507 7.83 5.35 -108.33
CA PHE A 507 7.12 6.57 -107.99
C PHE A 507 7.44 7.65 -109.03
N GLN A 508 6.39 8.22 -109.63
CA GLN A 508 6.50 9.30 -110.61
C GLN A 508 5.75 10.51 -110.06
N ILE A 509 6.47 11.58 -109.76
CA ILE A 509 5.87 12.86 -109.36
C ILE A 509 5.50 13.63 -110.63
N THR A 510 4.22 13.75 -110.92
CA THR A 510 3.70 14.61 -111.99
C THR A 510 2.97 15.79 -111.36
N THR A 511 3.32 17.02 -111.76
CA THR A 511 2.58 18.23 -111.38
C THR A 511 1.67 18.66 -112.51
N GLU A 512 0.38 18.34 -112.41
CA GLU A 512 -0.64 18.95 -113.25
C GLU A 512 -0.80 20.44 -112.86
N GLY A 513 -0.86 21.41 -113.78
CA GLY A 513 -0.80 21.32 -115.25
C GLY A 513 0.26 22.24 -115.85
N LEU A 514 1.56 21.93 -115.68
CA LEU A 514 2.67 22.74 -116.22
C LEU A 514 3.68 21.97 -117.10
N GLY A 515 3.43 20.69 -117.40
CA GLY A 515 4.15 19.98 -118.48
C GLY A 515 5.66 19.73 -118.26
N LEU A 516 6.13 19.68 -117.01
CA LEU A 516 7.54 19.40 -116.67
C LEU A 516 7.75 17.93 -116.29
N GLY A 517 8.87 17.35 -116.77
CA GLY A 517 9.04 15.90 -116.97
C GLY A 517 9.30 15.01 -115.74
N SER A 518 9.25 13.70 -115.99
CA SER A 518 9.29 12.61 -115.01
C SER A 518 10.67 12.34 -114.37
N VAL A 519 10.66 11.85 -113.13
CA VAL A 519 11.81 11.18 -112.47
C VAL A 519 11.42 9.71 -112.17
N ASN A 520 12.34 8.75 -112.32
CA ASN A 520 12.08 7.29 -112.28
C ASN A 520 12.99 6.53 -111.25
N GLY A 521 12.48 5.47 -110.59
CA GLY A 521 13.22 4.57 -109.65
C GLY A 521 12.49 3.23 -109.31
N PHE A 522 13.07 2.30 -108.52
CA PHE A 522 12.58 0.90 -108.15
C PHE A 522 12.86 0.51 -106.62
N ALA A 523 12.75 -0.76 -106.08
CA ALA A 523 12.68 -1.17 -104.59
C ALA A 523 12.59 -2.72 -104.16
N PHE A 524 11.62 -3.19 -103.30
CA PHE A 524 11.23 -4.51 -102.62
C PHE A 524 10.07 -4.33 -101.53
N SER A 525 9.67 -5.30 -100.66
CA SER A 525 8.82 -5.21 -99.40
C SER A 525 7.26 -4.97 -99.31
N GLU A 526 6.70 -5.27 -98.12
CA GLU A 526 5.35 -5.85 -97.87
C GLU A 526 4.35 -5.06 -96.96
N ASP A 527 4.65 -3.83 -96.52
CA ASP A 527 3.77 -3.09 -95.57
C ASP A 527 3.34 -1.69 -96.06
N THR A 528 2.27 -1.15 -95.46
CA THR A 528 1.36 -0.18 -96.12
C THR A 528 1.76 1.31 -96.09
N GLY A 529 2.84 1.71 -96.77
CA GLY A 529 2.98 3.10 -97.24
C GLY A 529 4.37 3.74 -97.42
N ALA A 530 4.37 4.90 -98.10
CA ALA A 530 5.50 5.82 -98.18
C ALA A 530 5.13 7.23 -97.65
N ARG A 531 6.14 8.07 -97.41
CA ARG A 531 5.97 9.46 -96.96
C ARG A 531 6.70 10.42 -97.90
N ILE A 532 6.09 11.56 -98.20
CA ILE A 532 6.58 12.54 -99.18
C ILE A 532 6.56 13.93 -98.55
N ILE A 533 7.67 14.65 -98.65
CA ILE A 533 7.85 15.96 -98.02
C ILE A 533 8.12 17.01 -99.12
N ARG A 534 7.54 18.22 -98.99
CA ARG A 534 7.78 19.31 -99.94
C ARG A 534 7.96 20.63 -99.20
N VAL A 535 9.07 21.31 -99.47
CA VAL A 535 9.42 22.58 -98.82
C VAL A 535 9.31 23.70 -99.83
N TRP A 536 8.77 24.84 -99.40
CA TRP A 536 8.53 25.99 -100.27
C TRP A 536 9.12 27.27 -99.66
N ALA A 537 9.41 28.24 -100.51
CA ALA A 537 9.68 29.62 -100.14
C ALA A 537 8.74 30.54 -100.94
N ILE A 538 8.29 31.63 -100.32
CA ILE A 538 7.51 32.68 -100.98
C ILE A 538 8.24 34.01 -100.75
N GLY A 539 8.29 34.82 -101.80
CA GLY A 539 8.66 36.23 -101.80
C GLY A 539 8.36 36.79 -103.20
N GLU A 540 7.91 38.04 -103.35
CA GLU A 540 7.53 38.98 -102.28
C GLU A 540 6.16 38.65 -101.64
#